data_AF-A0A3M7KKJ9-F1
#
_entry.id   AF-A0A3M7KKJ9-F1
#
_cell.length_a   1.000
_cell.length_b   1.000
_cell.length_c   1.000
_cell.angle_alpha   90.00
_cell.angle_beta   90.00
_cell.angle_gamma   90.00
#
_symmetry.space_group_name_H-M   'P 1'
#
loop_
_entity.id
_entity.type
_entity.pdbx_description
1 polymer ?
#
loop_
_entity_poly.entity_id
_entity_poly.type
_entity_poly.pdbx_seq_one_letter_code
_entity_poly.pdbx_strand_id
1 'polypeptide(L)'
;MKELKTTVKRRLKTTPSIGILLLSIILFQNITIAQNTNSGKTLLAVFAHPDDEGTIAPLIVKYVEQGVKVHLVIVTDGRYGTNDHTD
;
A
#
# COMPACT_ATOMS: atom_id res chain seq x y z
N MET A 1 -63.57 11.75 -17.07
CA MET A 1 -62.24 12.24 -17.51
C MET A 1 -61.89 13.49 -16.71
N LYS A 2 -61.43 13.32 -15.47
CA LYS A 2 -60.90 14.40 -14.62
C LYS A 2 -59.63 13.86 -13.95
N GLU A 3 -58.57 13.92 -14.73
CA GLU A 3 -57.33 14.56 -14.31
C GLU A 3 -56.81 14.11 -12.95
N LEU A 4 -56.32 12.87 -12.97
CA LEU A 4 -55.06 12.38 -12.43
C LEU A 4 -53.98 13.48 -12.22
N LYS A 5 -54.21 14.46 -11.34
CA LYS A 5 -53.26 15.52 -10.99
C LYS A 5 -53.10 15.73 -9.49
N THR A 6 -53.44 14.74 -8.67
CA THR A 6 -53.26 14.78 -7.20
C THR A 6 -52.12 13.91 -6.70
N THR A 7 -51.38 13.28 -7.61
CA THR A 7 -50.20 12.48 -7.30
C THR A 7 -49.04 13.06 -8.08
N VAL A 8 -47.83 13.10 -7.52
CA VAL A 8 -46.62 13.68 -8.13
C VAL A 8 -46.46 15.21 -7.97
N LYS A 9 -46.59 15.70 -6.73
CA LYS A 9 -45.80 16.87 -6.31
C LYS A 9 -45.18 16.64 -4.93
N ARG A 10 -44.55 15.47 -4.75
CA ARG A 10 -43.62 15.25 -3.64
C ARG A 10 -42.35 16.04 -3.98
N ARG A 11 -42.39 17.36 -3.75
CA ARG A 11 -41.19 18.20 -3.72
C ARG A 11 -40.31 17.58 -2.65
N LEU A 12 -39.32 16.81 -3.08
CA LEU A 12 -38.24 16.36 -2.25
C LEU A 12 -37.58 17.64 -1.73
N LYS A 13 -37.92 18.02 -0.50
CA LYS A 13 -37.38 19.20 0.15
C LYS A 13 -35.97 18.80 0.55
N THR A 14 -35.05 18.85 -0.41
CA THR A 14 -33.63 18.63 -0.19
C THR A 14 -33.19 19.65 0.84
N THR A 15 -33.04 19.22 2.09
CA THR A 15 -32.40 20.05 3.11
C THR A 15 -30.97 20.30 2.63
N PRO A 16 -30.48 21.55 2.63
CA PRO A 16 -29.14 21.87 2.15
C PRO A 16 -28.06 21.10 2.93
N SER A 17 -28.40 20.62 4.14
CA SER A 17 -27.59 19.78 5.02
C SER A 17 -27.07 18.50 4.36
N ILE A 18 -27.89 17.83 3.54
CA ILE A 18 -27.49 16.57 2.87
C ILE A 18 -26.49 16.86 1.73
N GLY A 19 -26.70 17.97 1.02
CA GLY A 19 -25.78 18.42 -0.02
C GLY A 19 -24.42 18.82 0.55
N ILE A 20 -24.41 19.50 1.70
CA ILE A 20 -23.18 19.89 2.40
C ILE A 20 -22.42 18.66 2.93
N LEU A 21 -23.14 17.64 3.43
CA LEU A 21 -22.52 16.39 3.89
C LEU A 21 -21.91 15.59 2.73
N LEU A 22 -22.61 15.50 1.59
CA LEU A 22 -22.04 14.86 0.39
C LEU A 22 -20.84 15.64 -0.14
N LEU A 23 -20.92 16.98 -0.15
CA LEU A 23 -19.83 17.84 -0.57
C LEU A 23 -18.62 17.72 0.36
N SER A 24 -18.81 17.64 1.67
CA SER A 24 -17.69 17.46 2.61
C SER A 24 -16.99 16.12 2.43
N ILE A 25 -17.72 15.04 2.19
CA ILE A 25 -17.15 13.72 1.89
C ILE A 25 -16.34 13.75 0.58
N ILE A 26 -16.82 14.45 -0.45
CA ILE A 26 -16.12 14.61 -1.73
C ILE A 26 -14.85 15.46 -1.58
N LEU A 27 -14.89 16.51 -0.75
CA LEU A 27 -13.73 17.38 -0.52
C LEU A 27 -12.66 16.72 0.38
N PHE A 28 -13.04 15.77 1.24
CA PHE A 28 -12.12 15.06 2.16
C PHE A 28 -11.39 13.86 1.53
N GLN A 29 -11.66 13.49 0.28
CA GLN A 29 -11.04 12.30 -0.35
C GLN A 29 -9.50 12.39 -0.49
N ASN A 30 -8.95 13.61 -0.47
CA ASN A 30 -7.53 13.87 -0.73
C ASN A 30 -6.63 13.85 0.53
N ILE A 31 -7.18 13.63 1.74
CA ILE A 31 -6.38 13.56 2.97
C ILE A 31 -5.70 12.19 3.15
N THR A 32 -6.03 11.21 2.32
CA THR A 32 -5.33 9.92 2.27
C THR A 32 -4.13 9.99 1.33
N ILE A 33 -3.12 10.82 1.69
CA ILE A 33 -1.78 10.64 1.13
C ILE A 33 -1.22 9.37 1.78
N ALA A 34 -1.50 8.24 1.17
CA ALA A 34 -0.90 6.97 1.54
C ALA A 34 0.62 7.10 1.37
N GLN A 35 1.34 6.97 2.50
CA GLN A 35 2.76 6.64 2.69
C GLN A 35 3.68 7.00 1.51
N ASN A 36 4.60 7.95 1.75
CA ASN A 36 5.74 8.25 0.86
C ASN A 36 6.18 6.99 0.13
N THR A 37 5.93 6.92 -1.18
CA THR A 37 6.46 5.82 -1.97
C THR A 37 7.97 5.96 -1.87
N ASN A 38 8.66 4.95 -1.34
CA ASN A 38 10.13 4.95 -1.31
C ASN A 38 10.74 4.81 -2.72
N SER A 39 9.94 5.10 -3.75
CA SER A 39 10.27 5.07 -5.16
C SER A 39 11.45 6.00 -5.44
N GLY A 40 12.44 5.46 -6.16
CA GLY A 40 13.67 6.19 -6.51
C GLY A 40 14.73 6.20 -5.41
N LYS A 41 14.51 5.53 -4.27
CA LYS A 41 15.56 5.27 -3.27
C LYS A 41 16.34 4.01 -3.62
N THR A 42 17.54 3.88 -3.07
CA THR A 42 18.39 2.69 -3.21
C THR A 42 18.74 2.16 -1.83
N LEU A 43 18.65 0.84 -1.63
CA LEU A 43 19.00 0.12 -0.42
C LEU A 43 20.11 -0.88 -0.74
N LEU A 44 21.17 -0.88 0.08
CA LEU A 44 22.27 -1.85 0.00
C LEU A 44 22.17 -2.78 1.22
N ALA A 45 21.85 -4.05 0.98
CA ALA A 45 21.82 -5.09 2.00
C ALA A 45 23.14 -5.87 1.95
N VAL A 46 23.88 -5.90 3.06
CA VAL A 46 25.18 -6.57 3.18
C VAL A 46 25.07 -7.70 4.20
N PHE A 47 25.40 -8.92 3.78
CA PHE A 47 25.35 -10.12 4.61
C PHE A 47 26.66 -10.90 4.54
N ALA A 48 26.96 -11.66 5.60
CA ALA A 48 28.20 -12.42 5.67
C ALA A 48 28.13 -13.67 4.78
N HIS A 49 27.08 -14.46 4.92
CA HIS A 49 26.88 -15.72 4.20
C HIS A 49 25.60 -15.69 3.34
N PRO A 50 25.48 -16.58 2.34
CA PRO A 50 24.27 -16.77 1.56
C PRO A 50 23.25 -17.59 2.37
N ASP A 51 22.39 -16.92 3.13
CA ASP A 51 21.27 -17.44 3.96
C ASP A 51 20.91 -16.48 5.10
N ASP A 52 21.87 -15.64 5.52
CA ASP A 52 21.72 -14.63 6.57
C ASP A 52 20.54 -13.65 6.32
N GLU A 53 20.06 -13.50 5.07
CA GLU A 53 18.94 -12.63 4.75
C GLU A 53 17.58 -13.13 5.27
N GLY A 54 17.47 -14.41 5.67
CA GLY A 54 16.19 -15.07 5.94
C GLY A 54 15.30 -14.32 6.94
N THR A 55 15.87 -13.77 8.01
CA THR A 55 15.11 -13.03 9.03
C THR A 55 14.53 -11.72 8.51
N ILE A 56 15.23 -11.04 7.60
CA ILE A 56 14.84 -9.72 7.09
C ILE A 56 14.29 -9.74 5.66
N ALA A 57 14.23 -10.90 5.02
CA ALA A 57 13.73 -11.08 3.66
C ALA A 57 12.34 -10.46 3.44
N PRO A 58 11.35 -10.60 4.35
CA PRO A 58 10.04 -9.96 4.17
C PRO A 58 10.11 -8.42 4.11
N LEU A 59 11.03 -7.82 4.85
CA LEU A 59 11.26 -6.38 4.84
C LEU A 59 11.89 -5.92 3.52
N ILE A 60 12.85 -6.68 3.00
CA ILE A 60 13.48 -6.41 1.71
C ILE A 60 12.43 -6.47 0.59
N VAL A 61 11.59 -7.51 0.58
CA VAL A 61 10.46 -7.64 -0.35
C VAL A 61 9.56 -6.41 -0.27
N LYS A 62 9.25 -5.93 0.94
CA LYS A 62 8.42 -4.74 1.12
C LYS A 62 9.02 -3.49 0.48
N TYR A 63 10.34 -3.31 0.58
CA TYR A 63 11.01 -2.17 -0.05
C TYR A 63 11.03 -2.28 -1.58
N VAL A 64 11.21 -3.48 -2.12
CA VAL A 64 11.09 -3.72 -3.58
C VAL A 64 9.69 -3.37 -4.07
N GLU A 65 8.63 -3.80 -3.37
CA GLU A 65 7.23 -3.43 -3.68
C GLU A 65 7.00 -1.92 -3.68
N GLN A 66 7.73 -1.17 -2.85
CA GLN A 66 7.64 0.28 -2.76
C GLN A 66 8.46 1.02 -3.84
N GLY A 67 9.10 0.28 -4.75
CA GLY A 67 9.92 0.84 -5.84
C GLY A 67 11.35 1.22 -5.41
N VAL A 68 11.84 0.69 -4.29
CA VAL A 68 13.24 0.85 -3.89
C VAL A 68 14.12 -0.09 -4.71
N LYS A 69 15.22 0.45 -5.24
CA LYS A 69 16.25 -0.38 -5.86
C LYS A 69 17.07 -1.07 -4.78
N VAL A 70 17.00 -2.40 -4.70
CA VAL A 70 17.76 -3.19 -3.72
C VAL A 70 19.01 -3.79 -4.37
N HIS A 71 20.16 -3.60 -3.73
CA HIS A 71 21.41 -4.27 -4.03
C HIS A 71 21.73 -5.24 -2.89
N LEU A 72 21.92 -6.51 -3.20
CA LEU A 72 22.34 -7.54 -2.25
C LEU A 72 23.84 -7.80 -2.41
N VAL A 73 24.57 -7.73 -1.32
CA VAL A 73 26.00 -8.05 -1.25
C VAL A 73 26.18 -9.17 -0.25
N ILE A 74 26.69 -10.30 -0.72
CA ILE A 74 27.13 -11.41 0.12
C ILE A 74 28.66 -11.36 0.16
N VAL A 75 29.23 -11.28 1.36
CA VAL A 75 30.67 -11.12 1.56
C VAL A 75 31.43 -12.43 1.33
N THR A 76 30.82 -13.56 1.66
CA THR A 76 31.42 -14.89 1.54
C THR A 76 30.52 -15.86 0.78
N ASP A 77 31.05 -16.98 0.30
CA ASP A 77 30.28 -17.96 -0.46
C ASP A 77 29.68 -19.09 0.39
N GLY A 78 29.82 -19.04 1.72
CA GLY A 78 29.20 -20.02 2.63
C GLY A 78 29.72 -21.45 2.49
N ARG A 79 30.82 -21.70 1.75
CA ARG A 79 31.29 -23.05 1.38
C ARG A 79 31.63 -23.99 2.56
N TYR A 80 31.76 -23.45 3.77
CA TYR A 80 32.08 -24.19 5.00
C TYR A 80 30.87 -24.37 5.92
N GLY A 81 29.66 -24.03 5.47
CA GLY A 81 28.41 -24.20 6.21
C GLY A 81 27.89 -25.64 6.28
N THR A 82 28.72 -26.63 5.96
CA THR A 82 28.39 -28.06 5.98
C THR A 82 29.02 -28.73 7.21
N ASN A 83 28.34 -29.71 7.80
CA ASN A 83 28.93 -30.58 8.82
C ASN A 83 28.95 -32.03 8.32
N ASP A 84 29.69 -32.91 9.00
CA ASP A 84 29.82 -34.34 8.67
C ASP A 84 28.49 -35.12 8.67
N HIS A 85 27.37 -34.46 8.94
CA HIS A 85 26.03 -35.05 9.08
C HIS A 85 25.01 -34.42 8.12
N THR A 86 25.47 -33.55 7.21
CA THR A 86 24.66 -32.95 6.14
C THR A 86 25.24 -33.37 4.78
N ASP A 87 24.61 -34.37 4.17
CA ASP A 87 24.85 -34.84 2.78
C ASP A 87 24.15 -33.94 1.75
#